data_AF-A0A5J4RNF7-F1
#
_entry.id   AF-A0A5J4RNF7-F1
#
_cell.length_a   1.000
_cell.length_b   1.000
_cell.length_c   1.000
_cell.angle_alpha   90.00
_cell.angle_beta   90.00
_cell.angle_gamma   90.00
#
_symmetry.space_group_name_H-M   'P 1'
#
loop_
_entity.id
_entity.type
_entity.pdbx_description
1 polymer ?
#
loop_
_entity_poly.entity_id
_entity_poly.type
_entity_poly.pdbx_seq_one_letter_code
_entity_poly.pdbx_strand_id
1 'polypeptide(L)'
;MRLSNLNARQCRFQIIVSDRDVIVQQNEVDFRTEGQVLRLLPYYLNEDEKKQYMGNNTLLNYDQRNDWWKKYGQISEKRYAGLPEKLKTNEIDKITSEPLLNYLVALTYEGGKLVFSKNTNLNKIYADLLDGVYSRTYSEKRIHKLINQMDFEDFQTIFEEIALSAWHGKGRTTTIAEIHSHFQHSGLTPLLSKFIKNAEQGVVSLLAAFYFRQAGYSMKGSETFEFTHKSFGEYLTAKRIVRQFDYIHEQLTIKEKAPHKPGGWDMKQCLVEWIKIFGIKTLDPDIIKFIQSKIQIIGRESKDNLITWQETVVKLWEHVLKESMPMENLNPRPTTFKEENEQGINSEKALLIMHSLIANITNKVSDVAWIDNTSFSDFITRLVGQRKQEEFFVGYYCNHLNLRLSNLSRSNLWGANFYSSDLREAYLVGVNLAGANLNGANLKMAHLKGANLEEAHLERAYLKRAHLKGAHLKGAHLEKVQKKWIDQNKVDITSVIWEE
;
A
#
# COMPACT_ATOMS: atom_id res chain seq x y z
N MET A 1 41.86 16.56 -1.08
CA MET A 1 42.29 17.87 -0.54
C MET A 1 41.35 18.25 0.60
N ARG A 2 41.86 18.51 1.81
CA ARG A 2 41.02 18.97 2.93
C ARG A 2 40.50 20.38 2.61
N LEU A 3 39.17 20.55 2.63
CA LEU A 3 38.46 21.82 2.34
C LEU A 3 38.94 23.02 3.17
N SER A 4 39.64 22.79 4.28
CA SER A 4 40.00 23.82 5.26
C SER A 4 40.88 24.95 4.72
N ASN A 5 41.74 24.69 3.74
CA ASN A 5 42.70 25.69 3.26
C ASN A 5 42.17 26.55 2.09
N LEU A 6 41.06 26.17 1.44
CA LEU A 6 40.45 26.92 0.33
C LEU A 6 39.57 28.09 0.81
N ASN A 7 38.96 27.97 1.99
CA ASN A 7 37.92 28.90 2.46
C ASN A 7 38.44 30.24 3.01
N ALA A 8 39.75 30.45 3.08
CA ALA A 8 40.35 31.60 3.76
C ALA A 8 40.62 32.83 2.85
N ARG A 9 40.55 32.71 1.51
CA ARG A 9 41.10 33.78 0.62
C ARG A 9 40.27 34.22 -0.60
N GLN A 10 39.20 33.56 -1.03
CA GLN A 10 38.37 34.01 -2.17
C GLN A 10 36.88 33.64 -2.02
N CYS A 11 36.03 34.24 -2.88
CA CYS A 11 34.57 34.10 -2.97
C CYS A 11 34.03 32.73 -2.52
N ARG A 12 33.06 32.73 -1.61
CA ARG A 12 32.48 31.52 -1.02
C ARG A 12 31.34 31.01 -1.89
N PHE A 13 31.47 29.80 -2.42
CA PHE A 13 30.37 29.11 -3.09
C PHE A 13 29.43 28.53 -2.02
N GLN A 14 28.24 29.11 -1.87
CA GLN A 14 27.19 28.53 -1.06
C GLN A 14 26.39 27.57 -1.94
N ILE A 15 26.32 26.30 -1.53
CA ILE A 15 25.54 25.27 -2.23
C ILE A 15 24.37 24.92 -1.32
N ILE A 16 23.15 25.11 -1.83
CA ILE A 16 21.93 24.59 -1.19
C ILE A 16 21.61 23.28 -1.91
N VAL A 17 21.68 22.18 -1.16
CA VAL A 17 21.26 20.86 -1.66
C VAL A 17 19.84 20.62 -1.15
N SER A 18 18.89 20.44 -2.08
CA SER A 18 17.52 20.05 -1.76
C SER A 18 17.33 18.57 -2.08
N ASP A 19 17.00 17.76 -1.08
CA ASP A 19 16.63 16.35 -1.26
C ASP A 19 15.57 15.96 -0.21
N ARG A 20 15.09 14.72 -0.27
CA ARG A 20 14.14 14.15 0.69
C ARG A 20 14.81 13.98 2.05
N ASP A 21 14.03 14.14 3.11
CA ASP A 21 14.49 13.99 4.49
C ASP A 21 15.31 12.71 4.73
N VAL A 22 14.93 11.57 4.16
CA VAL A 22 15.66 10.30 4.35
C VAL A 22 17.09 10.37 3.80
N ILE A 23 17.28 10.97 2.64
CA ILE A 23 18.61 11.12 2.03
C ILE A 23 19.42 12.15 2.81
N VAL A 24 18.79 13.22 3.26
CA VAL A 24 19.45 14.23 4.10
C VAL A 24 19.89 13.63 5.44
N GLN A 25 19.04 12.81 6.09
CA GLN A 25 19.34 12.11 7.34
C GLN A 25 20.48 11.11 7.18
N GLN A 26 20.50 10.33 6.09
CA GLN A 26 21.59 9.38 5.82
C GLN A 26 22.96 10.07 5.68
N ASN A 27 22.98 11.36 5.32
CA ASN A 27 24.20 12.15 5.15
C ASN A 27 24.32 13.24 6.23
N GLU A 28 23.52 13.18 7.30
CA GLU A 28 23.47 14.22 8.36
C GLU A 28 24.83 14.40 9.05
N VAL A 29 25.61 13.32 9.15
CA VAL A 29 26.97 13.33 9.71
C VAL A 29 27.94 14.18 8.86
N ASP A 30 27.68 14.32 7.56
CA ASP A 30 28.47 15.13 6.63
C ASP A 30 28.03 16.60 6.65
N PHE A 31 26.78 16.89 7.02
CA PHE A 31 26.22 18.24 7.21
C PHE A 31 26.50 18.76 8.64
N ARG A 32 27.79 18.99 8.92
CA ARG A 32 28.41 19.09 10.26
C ARG A 32 27.94 20.15 11.27
N THR A 33 26.81 20.86 11.14
CA THR A 33 26.37 21.77 12.22
C THR A 33 24.85 21.99 12.27
N GLU A 34 24.33 22.18 13.49
CA GLU A 34 22.96 22.60 13.77
C GLU A 34 22.60 23.88 12.98
N GLY A 35 21.41 23.91 12.37
CA GLY A 35 20.94 25.04 11.55
C GLY A 35 21.33 24.99 10.06
N GLN A 36 22.05 23.96 9.60
CA GLN A 36 22.38 23.78 8.17
C GLN A 36 21.35 22.95 7.40
N VAL A 37 20.47 22.22 8.09
CA VAL A 37 19.36 21.49 7.49
C VAL A 37 18.08 22.29 7.68
N LEU A 38 17.50 22.74 6.57
CA LEU A 38 16.20 23.41 6.55
C LEU A 38 15.16 22.40 6.07
N ARG A 39 14.15 22.12 6.92
CA ARG A 39 13.00 21.31 6.52
C ARG A 39 11.90 22.22 5.98
N LEU A 40 11.44 21.93 4.77
CA LEU A 40 10.27 22.57 4.20
C LEU A 40 9.02 21.97 4.83
N LEU A 41 8.23 22.79 5.52
CA LEU A 41 6.96 22.37 6.07
C LEU A 41 5.87 22.31 4.99
N PRO A 42 4.90 21.40 5.11
CA PRO A 42 3.71 21.44 4.27
C PRO A 42 2.89 22.71 4.52
N TYR A 43 1.91 22.98 3.66
CA TYR A 43 1.01 24.13 3.81
C TYR A 43 0.15 24.07 5.07
N TYR A 44 -0.04 22.89 5.65
CA TYR A 44 -0.83 22.67 6.85
C TYR A 44 -0.35 21.44 7.62
N LEU A 45 -0.34 21.53 8.95
CA LEU A 45 -0.03 20.44 9.88
C LEU A 45 -1.18 20.30 10.89
N ASN A 46 -1.59 19.06 11.15
CA ASN A 46 -2.56 18.77 12.21
C ASN A 46 -1.90 18.75 13.60
N GLU A 47 -2.71 18.71 14.67
CA GLU A 47 -2.19 18.78 16.05
C GLU A 47 -1.25 17.64 16.43
N ASP A 48 -1.41 16.44 15.85
CA ASP A 48 -0.51 15.32 16.12
C ASP A 48 0.82 15.46 15.38
N GLU A 49 0.79 15.97 14.15
CA GLU A 49 2.00 16.26 13.36
C GLU A 49 2.80 17.40 13.98
N LYS A 50 2.13 18.42 14.52
CA LYS A 50 2.78 19.54 15.22
C LYS A 50 3.65 19.07 16.39
N LYS A 51 3.26 18.00 17.10
CA LYS A 51 4.04 17.43 18.22
C LYS A 51 5.42 16.91 17.80
N GLN A 52 5.63 16.65 16.50
CA GLN A 52 6.90 16.17 15.97
C GLN A 52 7.95 17.28 15.82
N TYR A 53 7.53 18.55 15.88
CA TYR A 53 8.39 19.71 15.70
C TYR A 53 8.65 20.39 17.05
N MET A 54 9.90 20.79 17.28
CA MET A 54 10.26 21.56 18.47
C MET A 54 9.98 23.06 18.25
N GLY A 55 9.38 23.71 19.24
CA GLY A 55 9.20 25.16 19.30
C GLY A 55 7.79 25.65 19.04
N ASN A 56 7.38 26.72 19.72
CA ASN A 56 6.06 27.34 19.61
C ASN A 56 6.06 28.45 18.54
N ASN A 57 6.39 28.08 17.30
CA ASN A 57 6.55 29.04 16.22
C ASN A 57 5.22 29.28 15.49
N THR A 58 4.93 30.55 15.19
CA THR A 58 3.76 31.03 14.43
C THR A 58 3.55 30.30 13.10
N LEU A 59 4.63 29.81 12.48
CA LEU A 59 4.60 29.03 11.24
C LEU A 59 3.86 27.69 11.37
N LEU A 60 3.96 26.99 12.51
CA LEU A 60 3.31 25.69 12.70
C LEU A 60 1.79 25.81 12.80
N ASN A 61 1.30 26.97 13.23
CA ASN A 61 -0.13 27.23 13.42
C ASN A 61 -0.78 27.94 12.22
N TYR A 62 -0.01 28.24 11.19
CA TYR A 62 -0.48 29.00 10.05
C TYR A 62 -0.86 28.09 8.89
N ASP A 63 -2.14 28.09 8.53
CA ASP A 63 -2.67 27.34 7.38
C ASP A 63 -2.45 28.13 6.08
N GLN A 64 -1.36 27.81 5.39
CA GLN A 64 -0.95 28.45 4.14
C GLN A 64 -1.90 28.14 2.97
N ARG A 65 -2.74 27.10 3.09
CA ARG A 65 -3.68 26.74 2.02
C ARG A 65 -4.67 27.85 1.76
N ASN A 66 -5.10 28.57 2.79
CA ASN A 66 -6.02 29.70 2.63
C ASN A 66 -5.44 30.79 1.73
N ASP A 67 -4.18 31.15 1.93
CA ASP A 67 -3.54 32.19 1.14
C ASP A 67 -3.17 31.71 -0.25
N TRP A 68 -2.81 30.43 -0.38
CA TRP A 68 -2.67 29.79 -1.68
C TRP A 68 -3.96 29.86 -2.49
N TRP A 69 -5.12 29.49 -1.91
CA TRP A 69 -6.41 29.47 -2.61
C TRP A 69 -6.91 30.87 -2.97
N LYS A 70 -6.66 31.88 -2.12
CA LYS A 70 -6.92 33.29 -2.47
C LYS A 70 -6.11 33.72 -3.70
N LYS A 71 -4.80 33.43 -3.73
CA LYS A 71 -3.92 33.76 -4.86
C LYS A 71 -4.31 33.00 -6.12
N TYR A 72 -4.60 31.71 -5.99
CA TYR A 72 -5.07 30.87 -7.08
C TYR A 72 -6.35 31.44 -7.69
N GLY A 73 -7.34 31.79 -6.85
CA GLY A 73 -8.57 32.42 -7.32
C GLY A 73 -8.33 33.74 -8.05
N GLN A 74 -7.45 34.61 -7.53
CA GLN A 74 -7.11 35.86 -8.22
C GLN A 74 -6.58 35.62 -9.64
N ILE A 75 -5.78 34.57 -9.84
CA ILE A 75 -5.20 34.21 -11.14
C ILE A 75 -6.21 33.49 -12.03
N SER A 76 -7.03 32.60 -11.47
CA SER A 76 -8.06 31.84 -12.21
C SER A 76 -9.36 32.61 -12.45
N GLU A 77 -9.38 33.92 -12.14
CA GLU A 77 -10.55 34.79 -12.18
C GLU A 77 -11.73 34.28 -11.32
N LYS A 78 -11.43 33.49 -10.27
CA LYS A 78 -12.38 32.98 -9.28
C LYS A 78 -12.20 33.69 -7.94
N ARG A 79 -13.28 33.99 -7.22
CA ARG A 79 -13.18 34.66 -5.91
C ARG A 79 -13.23 33.65 -4.77
N TYR A 80 -12.06 33.08 -4.42
CA TYR A 80 -11.92 32.26 -3.21
C TYR A 80 -11.48 33.11 -2.02
N ALA A 81 -12.16 32.98 -0.89
CA ALA A 81 -11.78 33.62 0.38
C ALA A 81 -10.70 32.84 1.15
N GLY A 82 -10.42 31.60 0.75
CA GLY A 82 -9.53 30.64 1.41
C GLY A 82 -9.78 29.24 0.84
N LEU A 83 -9.29 28.19 1.52
CA LEU A 83 -9.59 26.81 1.16
C LEU A 83 -11.12 26.61 1.20
N PRO A 84 -11.77 26.19 0.09
CA PRO A 84 -13.21 25.97 0.06
C PRO A 84 -13.70 25.05 1.19
N GLU A 85 -14.81 25.42 1.85
CA GLU A 85 -15.37 24.66 2.99
C GLU A 85 -15.64 23.19 2.65
N LYS A 86 -16.05 22.89 1.41
CA LYS A 86 -16.30 21.51 0.94
C LYS A 86 -15.04 20.63 0.95
N LEU A 87 -13.85 21.22 0.99
CA LEU A 87 -12.56 20.53 0.99
C LEU A 87 -12.00 20.31 2.40
N LYS A 88 -12.59 20.93 3.44
CA LYS A 88 -12.12 20.81 4.83
C LYS A 88 -12.57 19.49 5.44
N THR A 89 -11.86 18.42 5.10
CA THR A 89 -12.07 17.08 5.65
C THR A 89 -10.72 16.45 5.95
N ASN A 90 -10.62 15.61 6.98
CA ASN A 90 -9.34 15.02 7.42
C ASN A 90 -8.55 14.32 6.28
N GLU A 91 -9.24 13.66 5.36
CA GLU A 91 -8.60 12.98 4.21
C GLU A 91 -8.06 13.98 3.19
N ILE A 92 -8.83 15.04 2.89
CA ILE A 92 -8.42 16.07 1.93
C ILE A 92 -7.41 17.03 2.56
N ASP A 93 -7.41 17.20 3.88
CA ASP A 93 -6.41 18.00 4.59
C ASP A 93 -5.02 17.44 4.36
N LYS A 94 -4.83 16.13 4.57
CA LYS A 94 -3.55 15.44 4.28
C LYS A 94 -3.08 15.64 2.84
N ILE A 95 -4.01 15.72 1.88
CA ILE A 95 -3.70 15.89 0.46
C ILE A 95 -3.36 17.36 0.17
N THR A 96 -4.19 18.30 0.60
CA THR A 96 -4.05 19.74 0.34
C THR A 96 -2.93 20.40 1.15
N SER A 97 -2.40 19.71 2.15
CA SER A 97 -1.15 20.08 2.83
C SER A 97 0.05 20.08 1.87
N GLU A 98 0.05 19.25 0.84
CA GLU A 98 1.14 19.16 -0.13
C GLU A 98 0.93 20.14 -1.31
N PRO A 99 1.90 21.01 -1.65
CA PRO A 99 1.71 22.07 -2.65
C PRO A 99 1.20 21.59 -4.01
N LEU A 100 1.81 20.53 -4.56
CA LEU A 100 1.41 20.00 -5.86
C LEU A 100 0.03 19.33 -5.79
N LEU A 101 -0.23 18.55 -4.74
CA LEU A 101 -1.51 17.88 -4.58
C LEU A 101 -2.65 18.87 -4.33
N ASN A 102 -2.40 19.96 -3.60
CA ASN A 102 -3.36 21.05 -3.44
C ASN A 102 -3.71 21.70 -4.78
N TYR A 103 -2.72 21.92 -5.65
CA TYR A 103 -2.98 22.39 -7.01
C TYR A 103 -3.85 21.41 -7.81
N LEU A 104 -3.54 20.11 -7.73
CA LEU A 104 -4.32 19.06 -8.38
C LEU A 104 -5.77 18.99 -7.85
N VAL A 105 -5.97 19.14 -6.55
CA VAL A 105 -7.31 19.24 -5.93
C VAL A 105 -8.05 20.45 -6.46
N ALA A 106 -7.36 21.59 -6.63
CA ALA A 106 -7.96 22.81 -7.16
C ALA A 106 -8.46 22.62 -8.60
N LEU A 107 -7.67 21.97 -9.45
CA LEU A 107 -8.07 21.61 -10.81
C LEU A 107 -9.32 20.72 -10.85
N THR A 108 -9.35 19.66 -10.03
CA THR A 108 -10.53 18.78 -9.92
C THR A 108 -11.75 19.50 -9.34
N TYR A 109 -11.54 20.39 -8.37
CA TYR A 109 -12.61 21.20 -7.76
C TYR A 109 -13.25 22.16 -8.76
N GLU A 110 -12.44 22.82 -9.59
CA GLU A 110 -12.92 23.72 -10.64
C GLU A 110 -13.59 22.97 -11.80
N GLY A 111 -13.10 21.78 -12.14
CA GLY A 111 -13.70 20.94 -13.17
C GLY A 111 -15.15 20.53 -12.86
N GLY A 112 -15.54 20.51 -11.58
CA GLY A 112 -16.93 20.33 -11.14
C GLY A 112 -17.53 18.93 -11.38
N LYS A 113 -16.78 18.02 -12.01
CA LYS A 113 -17.19 16.63 -12.30
C LYS A 113 -17.19 15.77 -11.03
N LEU A 114 -16.15 15.90 -10.20
CA LEU A 114 -16.05 15.18 -8.94
C LEU A 114 -16.81 15.91 -7.83
N VAL A 115 -17.78 15.21 -7.22
CA VAL A 115 -18.46 15.70 -6.02
C VAL A 115 -17.60 15.38 -4.79
N PHE A 116 -17.07 16.43 -4.15
CA PHE A 116 -16.33 16.31 -2.91
C PHE A 116 -17.24 15.94 -1.74
N SER A 117 -16.83 14.93 -0.97
CA SER A 117 -17.54 14.40 0.18
C SER A 117 -16.54 13.88 1.23
N LYS A 118 -17.02 13.46 2.40
CA LYS A 118 -16.19 12.78 3.41
C LYS A 118 -15.52 11.50 2.91
N ASN A 119 -16.00 10.95 1.79
CA ASN A 119 -15.47 9.75 1.15
C ASN A 119 -14.59 10.06 -0.07
N THR A 120 -14.19 11.31 -0.26
CA THR A 120 -13.25 11.69 -1.31
C THR A 120 -11.83 11.46 -0.80
N ASN A 121 -11.07 10.67 -1.56
CA ASN A 121 -9.68 10.32 -1.26
C ASN A 121 -8.83 10.53 -2.51
N LEU A 122 -7.52 10.32 -2.37
CA LEU A 122 -6.55 10.55 -3.44
C LEU A 122 -6.82 9.68 -4.69
N ASN A 123 -7.37 8.48 -4.54
CA ASN A 123 -7.77 7.63 -5.69
C ASN A 123 -8.81 8.32 -6.57
N LYS A 124 -9.83 8.94 -5.96
CA LYS A 124 -10.89 9.63 -6.72
C LYS A 124 -10.36 10.87 -7.42
N ILE A 125 -9.48 11.62 -6.75
CA ILE A 125 -8.84 12.81 -7.34
C ILE A 125 -7.97 12.40 -8.52
N TYR A 126 -7.12 11.36 -8.37
CA TYR A 126 -6.30 10.89 -9.48
C TYR A 126 -7.10 10.24 -10.62
N ALA A 127 -8.21 9.57 -10.32
CA ALA A 127 -9.12 9.09 -11.35
C ALA A 127 -9.73 10.24 -12.15
N ASP A 128 -10.19 11.29 -11.47
CA ASP A 128 -10.74 12.49 -12.10
C ASP A 128 -9.69 13.25 -12.92
N LEU A 129 -8.46 13.40 -12.41
CA LEU A 129 -7.37 14.04 -13.14
C LEU A 129 -6.97 13.27 -14.40
N LEU A 130 -6.88 11.94 -14.31
CA LEU A 130 -6.56 11.10 -15.45
C LEU A 130 -7.64 11.22 -16.54
N ASP A 131 -8.91 11.25 -16.14
CA ASP A 131 -10.04 11.51 -17.04
C ASP A 131 -10.02 12.94 -17.60
N GLY A 132 -9.66 13.94 -16.79
CA GLY A 132 -9.55 15.34 -17.21
C GLY A 132 -8.44 15.57 -18.23
N VAL A 133 -7.31 14.88 -18.06
CA VAL A 133 -6.23 14.82 -19.05
C VAL A 133 -6.71 14.17 -20.34
N TYR A 134 -7.35 13.00 -20.25
CA TYR A 134 -7.86 12.28 -21.43
C TYR A 134 -8.90 13.11 -22.21
N SER A 135 -9.86 13.70 -21.50
CA SER A 135 -10.94 14.52 -22.07
C SER A 135 -10.52 15.95 -22.43
N ARG A 136 -9.30 16.36 -22.08
CA ARG A 136 -8.72 17.70 -22.23
C ARG A 136 -9.59 18.83 -21.67
N THR A 137 -10.15 18.62 -20.48
CA THR A 137 -11.01 19.62 -19.81
C THR A 137 -10.29 20.94 -19.49
N TYR A 138 -8.95 20.96 -19.57
CA TYR A 138 -8.08 22.09 -19.23
C TYR A 138 -7.61 22.95 -20.42
N SER A 139 -7.98 22.61 -21.67
CA SER A 139 -7.65 23.43 -22.85
C SER A 139 -8.87 24.21 -23.34
N GLU A 140 -8.81 25.54 -23.28
CA GLU A 140 -9.81 26.39 -23.92
C GLU A 140 -9.81 26.19 -25.43
N LYS A 141 -11.00 25.92 -26.00
CA LYS A 141 -11.30 26.03 -27.44
C LYS A 141 -10.37 25.26 -28.40
N ARG A 142 -10.58 23.95 -28.48
CA ARG A 142 -10.80 23.17 -29.72
C ARG A 142 -10.73 21.71 -29.37
N ILE A 143 -11.82 20.99 -29.62
CA ILE A 143 -11.86 19.52 -29.65
C ILE A 143 -10.89 19.09 -30.77
N HIS A 144 -9.61 18.95 -30.44
CA HIS A 144 -8.63 18.38 -31.36
C HIS A 144 -8.93 16.89 -31.46
N LYS A 145 -9.56 16.52 -32.57
CA LYS A 145 -9.94 15.19 -33.10
C LYS A 145 -8.83 14.09 -33.10
N LEU A 146 -7.79 14.18 -32.27
CA LEU A 146 -6.58 13.35 -32.36
C LEU A 146 -6.53 12.17 -31.37
N ILE A 147 -7.35 12.13 -30.31
CA ILE A 147 -7.50 10.92 -29.46
C ILE A 147 -8.57 9.96 -30.03
N ASN A 148 -9.20 10.30 -31.17
CA ASN A 148 -10.30 9.54 -31.78
C ASN A 148 -9.99 8.07 -32.17
N GLN A 149 -8.79 7.55 -31.90
CA GLN A 149 -8.47 6.14 -32.15
C GLN A 149 -8.27 5.31 -30.87
N MET A 150 -8.18 5.91 -29.68
CA MET A 150 -7.93 5.19 -28.42
C MET A 150 -8.97 5.55 -27.38
N ASP A 151 -9.67 4.55 -26.84
CA ASP A 151 -10.61 4.77 -25.76
C ASP A 151 -9.88 5.04 -24.42
N PHE A 152 -10.65 5.44 -23.41
CA PHE A 152 -10.08 5.79 -22.10
C PHE A 152 -9.47 4.59 -21.38
N GLU A 153 -10.00 3.40 -21.61
CA GLU A 153 -9.55 2.18 -20.94
C GLU A 153 -8.18 1.76 -21.47
N ASP A 154 -8.00 1.76 -22.79
CA ASP A 154 -6.73 1.60 -23.49
C ASP A 154 -5.69 2.61 -22.97
N PHE A 155 -6.07 3.89 -22.92
CA PHE A 155 -5.20 4.97 -22.44
C PHE A 155 -4.73 4.71 -21.00
N GLN A 156 -5.66 4.39 -20.11
CA GLN A 156 -5.35 4.11 -18.71
C GLN A 156 -4.48 2.86 -18.55
N THR A 157 -4.74 1.80 -19.32
CA THR A 157 -3.97 0.55 -19.30
C THR A 157 -2.50 0.78 -19.62
N ILE A 158 -2.20 1.72 -20.53
CA ILE A 158 -0.82 2.08 -20.83
C ILE A 158 -0.11 2.68 -19.61
N PHE A 159 -0.74 3.64 -18.94
CA PHE A 159 -0.15 4.29 -17.76
C PHE A 159 -0.03 3.33 -16.57
N GLU A 160 -1.01 2.43 -16.39
CA GLU A 160 -0.95 1.32 -15.43
C GLU A 160 0.27 0.42 -15.67
N GLU A 161 0.55 0.05 -16.92
CA GLU A 161 1.67 -0.83 -17.26
C GLU A 161 3.03 -0.12 -17.16
N ILE A 162 3.10 1.17 -17.49
CA ILE A 162 4.29 2.01 -17.24
C ILE A 162 4.57 2.12 -15.74
N ALA A 163 3.52 2.31 -14.93
CA ALA A 163 3.64 2.36 -13.47
C ALA A 163 4.11 1.02 -12.87
N LEU A 164 3.59 -0.09 -13.38
CA LEU A 164 4.04 -1.44 -13.04
C LEU A 164 5.53 -1.62 -13.36
N SER A 165 5.98 -1.15 -14.53
CA SER A 165 7.40 -1.17 -14.92
C SER A 165 8.28 -0.34 -13.99
N ALA A 166 7.86 0.88 -13.62
CA ALA A 166 8.58 1.73 -12.68
C ALA A 166 8.68 1.11 -11.27
N TRP A 167 7.63 0.42 -10.82
CA TRP A 167 7.64 -0.28 -9.54
C TRP A 167 8.62 -1.47 -9.55
N HIS A 168 8.54 -2.33 -10.57
CA HIS A 168 9.43 -3.50 -10.73
C HIS A 168 10.90 -3.12 -10.93
N GLY A 169 11.18 -1.97 -11.54
CA GLY A 169 12.52 -1.41 -11.61
C GLY A 169 13.00 -0.86 -10.27
N LYS A 170 13.51 0.38 -10.27
CA LYS A 170 14.05 1.02 -9.05
C LYS A 170 12.99 1.61 -8.12
N GLY A 171 11.69 1.36 -8.35
CA GLY A 171 10.58 1.84 -7.52
C GLY A 171 10.21 3.31 -7.69
N ARG A 172 10.90 4.02 -8.60
CA ARG A 172 10.58 5.41 -9.00
C ARG A 172 10.81 5.64 -10.48
N THR A 173 11.89 5.05 -10.99
CA THR A 173 12.31 5.24 -12.37
C THR A 173 12.19 3.95 -13.17
N THR A 174 11.87 4.08 -14.44
CA THR A 174 11.96 3.02 -15.46
C THR A 174 12.68 3.55 -16.71
N THR A 175 13.23 2.65 -17.51
CA THR A 175 13.82 2.93 -18.83
C THR A 175 12.84 2.55 -19.94
N ILE A 176 13.04 3.09 -21.14
CA ILE A 176 12.25 2.72 -22.33
C ILE A 176 12.33 1.21 -22.60
N ALA A 177 13.50 0.61 -22.42
CA ALA A 177 13.70 -0.83 -22.60
C ALA A 177 12.90 -1.67 -21.59
N GLU A 178 12.86 -1.25 -20.31
CA GLU A 178 12.06 -1.90 -19.27
C GLU A 178 10.56 -1.76 -19.55
N ILE A 179 10.10 -0.59 -20.02
CA ILE A 179 8.72 -0.38 -20.46
C ILE A 179 8.38 -1.36 -21.60
N HIS A 180 9.17 -1.38 -22.69
CA HIS A 180 8.90 -2.28 -23.81
C HIS A 180 8.88 -3.76 -23.40
N SER A 181 9.80 -4.17 -22.52
CA SER A 181 9.83 -5.52 -21.97
C SER A 181 8.52 -5.85 -21.24
N HIS A 182 8.03 -4.97 -20.37
CA HIS A 182 6.76 -5.18 -19.68
C HIS A 182 5.57 -5.32 -20.63
N PHE A 183 5.45 -4.41 -21.60
CA PHE A 183 4.37 -4.48 -22.59
C PHE A 183 4.44 -5.75 -23.44
N GLN A 184 5.63 -6.26 -23.73
CA GLN A 184 5.80 -7.54 -24.42
C GLN A 184 5.32 -8.71 -23.57
N HIS A 185 5.71 -8.77 -22.29
CA HIS A 185 5.28 -9.85 -21.38
C HIS A 185 3.78 -9.82 -21.09
N SER A 186 3.18 -8.63 -21.04
CA SER A 186 1.74 -8.43 -20.84
C SER A 186 0.91 -8.55 -22.13
N GLY A 187 1.54 -8.75 -23.30
CA GLY A 187 0.85 -8.84 -24.59
C GLY A 187 0.24 -7.52 -25.08
N LEU A 188 0.66 -6.39 -24.50
CA LEU A 188 0.13 -5.05 -24.75
C LEU A 188 0.98 -4.25 -25.76
N THR A 189 2.01 -4.83 -26.37
CA THR A 189 2.85 -4.16 -27.37
C THR A 189 2.07 -3.43 -28.48
N PRO A 190 0.98 -4.00 -29.06
CA PRO A 190 0.18 -3.27 -30.06
C PRO A 190 -0.40 -1.96 -29.53
N LEU A 191 -0.80 -1.95 -28.26
CA LEU A 191 -1.38 -0.80 -27.59
C LEU A 191 -0.33 0.30 -27.36
N LEU A 192 0.89 -0.08 -26.93
CA LEU A 192 2.01 0.85 -26.81
C LEU A 192 2.40 1.47 -28.15
N SER A 193 2.47 0.67 -29.22
CA SER A 193 2.80 1.17 -30.56
C SER A 193 1.75 2.15 -31.08
N LYS A 194 0.46 1.87 -30.84
CA LYS A 194 -0.66 2.78 -31.15
C LYS A 194 -0.53 4.11 -30.39
N PHE A 195 -0.11 4.05 -29.12
CA PHE A 195 0.12 5.23 -28.29
C PHE A 195 1.28 6.10 -28.77
N ILE A 196 2.44 5.49 -29.04
CA ILE A 196 3.65 6.21 -29.50
C ILE A 196 3.38 6.91 -30.84
N LYS A 197 2.74 6.21 -31.79
CA LYS A 197 2.36 6.78 -33.10
C LYS A 197 1.45 7.99 -32.97
N ASN A 198 0.53 7.98 -32.00
CA ASN A 198 -0.35 9.12 -31.71
C ASN A 198 0.39 10.23 -30.92
N ALA A 199 1.46 9.90 -30.21
CA ALA A 199 2.29 10.86 -29.48
C ALA A 199 3.18 11.71 -30.37
N GLU A 200 3.75 11.11 -31.41
CA GLU A 200 4.50 11.84 -32.44
C GLU A 200 3.62 12.90 -33.16
N GLN A 201 2.29 12.83 -33.04
CA GLN A 201 1.34 13.84 -33.53
C GLN A 201 1.06 14.99 -32.53
N GLY A 202 1.86 15.09 -31.45
CA GLY A 202 2.01 16.27 -30.59
C GLY A 202 1.13 16.35 -29.33
N VAL A 203 0.03 15.59 -29.27
CA VAL A 203 -0.93 15.65 -28.15
C VAL A 203 -0.48 14.81 -26.96
N VAL A 204 -0.08 13.57 -27.22
CA VAL A 204 0.27 12.63 -26.15
C VAL A 204 1.63 12.98 -25.54
N SER A 205 2.52 13.67 -26.25
CA SER A 205 3.75 14.25 -25.68
C SER A 205 3.48 15.25 -24.55
N LEU A 206 2.41 16.05 -24.65
CA LEU A 206 1.98 16.97 -23.59
C LEU A 206 1.36 16.24 -22.39
N LEU A 207 0.51 15.24 -22.63
CA LEU A 207 -0.15 14.46 -21.56
C LEU A 207 0.84 13.54 -20.83
N ALA A 208 1.80 12.96 -21.55
CA ALA A 208 2.92 12.24 -20.98
C ALA A 208 3.81 13.18 -20.16
N ALA A 209 4.12 14.39 -20.62
CA ALA A 209 4.92 15.36 -19.86
C ALA A 209 4.28 15.82 -18.54
N PHE A 210 2.94 15.79 -18.43
CA PHE A 210 2.25 16.08 -17.15
C PHE A 210 2.53 15.01 -16.10
N TYR A 211 2.57 13.74 -16.51
CA TYR A 211 2.68 12.61 -15.59
C TYR A 211 4.06 11.98 -15.52
N PHE A 212 4.90 12.18 -16.52
CA PHE A 212 6.11 11.42 -16.76
C PHE A 212 7.21 12.35 -17.26
N ARG A 213 8.34 12.36 -16.56
CA ARG A 213 9.48 13.22 -16.90
C ARG A 213 10.76 12.40 -16.97
N GLN A 214 11.72 12.86 -17.77
CA GLN A 214 13.08 12.32 -17.73
C GLN A 214 13.69 12.64 -16.35
N ALA A 215 14.14 11.60 -15.65
CA ALA A 215 14.70 11.69 -14.31
C ALA A 215 16.25 11.73 -14.34
N GLY A 216 16.86 11.17 -15.37
CA GLY A 216 18.32 11.07 -15.51
C GLY A 216 18.73 9.88 -16.36
N TYR A 217 19.87 9.25 -16.02
CA TYR A 217 20.42 8.10 -16.75
C TYR A 217 20.60 6.87 -15.83
N SER A 218 20.41 5.68 -16.39
CA SER A 218 20.66 4.40 -15.75
C SER A 218 22.17 4.16 -15.62
N MET A 219 22.58 3.17 -14.81
CA MET A 219 23.99 2.77 -14.71
C MET A 219 24.59 2.32 -16.05
N LYS A 220 23.73 1.93 -17.02
CA LYS A 220 24.11 1.55 -18.38
C LYS A 220 24.04 2.73 -19.37
N GLY A 221 23.84 3.95 -18.88
CA GLY A 221 23.78 5.17 -19.69
C GLY A 221 22.46 5.41 -20.43
N SER A 222 21.44 4.58 -20.21
CA SER A 222 20.11 4.76 -20.84
C SER A 222 19.29 5.81 -20.12
N GLU A 223 18.50 6.61 -20.84
CA GLU A 223 17.58 7.56 -20.20
C GLU A 223 16.58 6.84 -19.30
N THR A 224 16.32 7.44 -18.14
CA THR A 224 15.36 6.99 -17.15
C THR A 224 14.26 8.02 -16.99
N PHE A 225 13.07 7.53 -16.72
CA PHE A 225 11.88 8.34 -16.59
C PHE A 225 11.15 7.98 -15.30
N GLU A 226 10.50 8.96 -14.69
CA GLU A 226 9.71 8.80 -13.48
C GLU A 226 8.39 9.53 -13.57
N PHE A 227 7.45 9.12 -12.72
CA PHE A 227 6.22 9.89 -12.56
C PHE A 227 6.49 11.21 -11.85
N THR A 228 5.91 12.31 -12.35
CA THR A 228 6.05 13.67 -11.78
C THR A 228 5.72 13.68 -10.30
N HIS A 229 4.72 12.88 -9.88
CA HIS A 229 4.41 12.65 -8.48
C HIS A 229 4.42 11.15 -8.16
N LYS A 230 5.22 10.74 -7.16
CA LYS A 230 5.38 9.31 -6.77
C LYS A 230 4.04 8.63 -6.55
N SER A 231 3.16 9.25 -5.76
CA SER A 231 1.90 8.61 -5.40
C SER A 231 0.90 8.48 -6.56
N PHE A 232 1.12 9.20 -7.67
CA PHE A 232 0.37 8.94 -8.89
C PHE A 232 0.79 7.63 -9.56
N GLY A 233 2.11 7.36 -9.59
CA GLY A 233 2.64 6.07 -10.01
C GLY A 233 2.11 4.92 -9.13
N GLU A 234 2.15 5.09 -7.80
CA GLU A 234 1.63 4.08 -6.87
C GLU A 234 0.13 3.82 -7.03
N TYR A 235 -0.65 4.87 -7.27
CA TYR A 235 -2.07 4.76 -7.61
C TYR A 235 -2.30 3.91 -8.87
N LEU A 236 -1.55 4.18 -9.94
CA LEU A 236 -1.65 3.43 -11.20
C LEU A 236 -1.20 1.98 -11.02
N THR A 237 -0.11 1.73 -10.28
CA THR A 237 0.35 0.37 -9.96
C THR A 237 -0.70 -0.39 -9.15
N ALA A 238 -1.29 0.24 -8.12
CA ALA A 238 -2.37 -0.36 -7.35
C ALA A 238 -3.60 -0.68 -8.21
N LYS A 239 -3.94 0.20 -9.16
CA LYS A 239 -5.04 -0.02 -10.10
C LYS A 239 -4.78 -1.23 -11.01
N ARG A 240 -3.57 -1.31 -11.57
CA ARG A 240 -3.10 -2.45 -12.38
C ARG A 240 -3.14 -3.77 -11.61
N ILE A 241 -2.72 -3.75 -10.34
CA ILE A 241 -2.73 -4.90 -9.43
C ILE A 241 -4.17 -5.40 -9.20
N VAL A 242 -5.08 -4.49 -8.82
CA VAL A 242 -6.48 -4.86 -8.57
C VAL A 242 -7.13 -5.41 -9.84
N ARG A 243 -6.85 -4.81 -11.00
CA ARG A 243 -7.31 -5.31 -12.30
C ARG A 243 -6.76 -6.70 -12.62
N GLN A 244 -5.47 -6.97 -12.35
CA GLN A 244 -4.90 -8.30 -12.56
C GLN A 244 -5.60 -9.33 -11.69
N PHE A 245 -5.82 -9.00 -10.42
CA PHE A 245 -6.44 -9.94 -9.49
C PHE A 245 -7.89 -10.26 -9.89
N ASP A 246 -8.66 -9.24 -10.30
CA ASP A 246 -10.01 -9.45 -10.82
C ASP A 246 -10.00 -10.36 -12.05
N TYR A 247 -9.06 -10.14 -12.99
CA TYR A 247 -8.92 -11.00 -14.15
C TYR A 247 -8.54 -12.45 -13.78
N ILE A 248 -7.63 -12.66 -12.82
CA ILE A 248 -7.31 -13.98 -12.29
C ILE A 248 -8.57 -14.64 -11.69
N HIS A 249 -9.36 -13.88 -10.91
CA HIS A 249 -10.60 -14.35 -10.34
C HIS A 249 -11.63 -14.77 -11.42
N GLU A 250 -11.79 -13.96 -12.46
CA GLU A 250 -12.67 -14.27 -13.59
C GLU A 250 -12.22 -15.54 -14.33
N GLN A 251 -10.92 -15.65 -14.65
CA GLN A 251 -10.38 -16.81 -15.38
C GLN A 251 -10.52 -18.10 -14.57
N LEU A 252 -10.27 -18.05 -13.26
CA LEU A 252 -10.48 -19.20 -12.38
C LEU A 252 -11.98 -19.56 -12.32
N THR A 253 -12.86 -18.57 -12.20
CA THR A 253 -14.31 -18.78 -12.15
C THR A 253 -14.84 -19.42 -13.45
N ILE A 254 -14.33 -19.00 -14.61
CA ILE A 254 -14.66 -19.62 -15.90
C ILE A 254 -14.23 -21.09 -15.90
N LYS A 255 -13.02 -21.38 -15.43
CA LYS A 255 -12.48 -22.75 -15.36
C LYS A 255 -13.30 -23.65 -14.43
N GLU A 256 -13.70 -23.14 -13.27
CA GLU A 256 -14.51 -23.87 -12.29
C GLU A 256 -15.93 -24.19 -12.81
N LYS A 257 -16.54 -23.25 -13.54
CA LYS A 257 -17.88 -23.45 -14.12
C LYS A 257 -17.91 -24.47 -15.26
N ALA A 258 -16.79 -24.64 -15.98
CA ALA A 258 -16.71 -25.57 -17.10
C ALA A 258 -15.33 -26.27 -17.18
N PRO A 259 -15.02 -27.20 -16.26
CA PRO A 259 -13.67 -27.77 -16.12
C PRO A 259 -13.13 -28.44 -17.38
N HIS A 260 -14.02 -29.08 -18.16
CA HIS A 260 -13.68 -29.82 -19.37
C HIS A 260 -13.74 -28.98 -20.66
N LYS A 261 -14.17 -27.72 -20.60
CA LYS A 261 -14.21 -26.85 -21.80
C LYS A 261 -12.89 -26.09 -21.97
N PRO A 262 -12.53 -25.72 -23.22
CA PRO A 262 -11.46 -24.77 -23.45
C PRO A 262 -11.89 -23.40 -22.91
N GLY A 263 -11.10 -22.83 -22.00
CA GLY A 263 -11.36 -21.52 -21.39
C GLY A 263 -11.07 -21.49 -19.89
N GLY A 264 -10.79 -20.29 -19.39
CA GLY A 264 -10.36 -20.07 -18.02
C GLY A 264 -8.95 -20.58 -17.74
N TRP A 265 -8.49 -20.34 -16.51
CA TRP A 265 -7.16 -20.74 -16.05
C TRP A 265 -7.27 -21.74 -14.91
N ASP A 266 -6.41 -22.75 -14.93
CA ASP A 266 -6.20 -23.60 -13.76
C ASP A 266 -5.40 -22.87 -12.66
N MET A 267 -5.23 -23.51 -11.50
CA MET A 267 -4.54 -22.91 -10.36
C MET A 267 -3.08 -22.54 -10.69
N LYS A 268 -2.37 -23.37 -11.45
CA LYS A 268 -0.95 -23.11 -11.79
C LYS A 268 -0.84 -21.92 -12.73
N GLN A 269 -1.72 -21.82 -13.72
CA GLN A 269 -1.81 -20.67 -14.61
C GLN A 269 -2.14 -19.38 -13.84
N CYS A 270 -3.12 -19.42 -12.93
CA CYS A 270 -3.47 -18.29 -12.08
C CYS A 270 -2.27 -17.83 -11.23
N LEU A 271 -1.55 -18.76 -10.60
CA LEU A 271 -0.38 -18.46 -9.79
C LEU A 271 0.80 -17.94 -10.62
N VAL A 272 1.01 -18.43 -11.84
CA VAL A 272 2.02 -17.87 -12.75
C VAL A 272 1.73 -16.40 -13.04
N GLU A 273 0.48 -16.07 -13.37
CA GLU A 273 0.06 -14.69 -13.64
C GLU A 273 0.12 -13.81 -12.37
N TRP A 274 -0.10 -14.41 -11.20
CA TRP A 274 0.13 -13.75 -9.91
C TRP A 274 1.62 -13.43 -9.69
N ILE A 275 2.51 -14.41 -9.89
CA ILE A 275 3.96 -14.26 -9.69
C ILE A 275 4.54 -13.20 -10.64
N LYS A 276 4.04 -13.08 -11.87
CA LYS A 276 4.48 -12.04 -12.81
C LYS A 276 4.32 -10.61 -12.27
N ILE A 277 3.32 -10.37 -11.43
CA ILE A 277 3.10 -9.07 -10.79
C ILE A 277 3.79 -8.99 -9.43
N PHE A 278 3.61 -9.98 -8.56
CA PHE A 278 4.04 -9.87 -7.16
C PHE A 278 5.39 -10.49 -6.87
N GLY A 279 5.93 -11.30 -7.77
CA GLY A 279 7.20 -11.99 -7.57
C GLY A 279 8.37 -11.02 -7.58
N ILE A 280 8.41 -10.12 -8.57
CA ILE A 280 9.58 -9.27 -8.83
C ILE A 280 9.87 -8.35 -7.64
N LYS A 281 8.84 -7.85 -6.96
CA LYS A 281 9.01 -6.93 -5.84
C LYS A 281 7.91 -7.08 -4.79
N THR A 282 8.29 -6.95 -3.53
CA THR A 282 7.34 -6.89 -2.42
C THR A 282 6.49 -5.63 -2.51
N LEU A 283 5.20 -5.74 -2.17
CA LEU A 283 4.31 -4.58 -2.04
C LEU A 283 4.84 -3.60 -1.00
N ASP A 284 4.90 -2.32 -1.36
CA ASP A 284 5.24 -1.26 -0.43
C ASP A 284 3.98 -0.71 0.29
N PRO A 285 4.14 -0.11 1.48
CA PRO A 285 3.03 0.44 2.24
C PRO A 285 2.17 1.48 1.51
N ASP A 286 2.74 2.23 0.57
CA ASP A 286 2.00 3.28 -0.13
C ASP A 286 1.09 2.68 -1.22
N ILE A 287 1.60 1.73 -2.01
CA ILE A 287 0.78 0.92 -2.93
C ILE A 287 -0.34 0.19 -2.18
N ILE A 288 -0.05 -0.40 -1.01
CA ILE A 288 -1.04 -1.11 -0.19
C ILE A 288 -2.21 -0.19 0.20
N LYS A 289 -1.93 1.09 0.58
CA LYS A 289 -2.99 2.07 0.88
C LYS A 289 -3.90 2.36 -0.33
N PHE A 290 -3.31 2.45 -1.53
CA PHE A 290 -4.06 2.65 -2.77
C PHE A 290 -4.91 1.42 -3.11
N ILE A 291 -4.37 0.21 -2.95
CA ILE A 291 -5.11 -1.06 -3.11
C ILE A 291 -6.27 -1.12 -2.12
N GLN A 292 -6.02 -0.86 -0.83
CA GLN A 292 -7.03 -0.85 0.22
C GLN A 292 -8.18 0.10 -0.13
N SER A 293 -7.85 1.33 -0.55
CA SER A 293 -8.84 2.33 -0.96
C SER A 293 -9.67 1.87 -2.17
N LYS A 294 -9.07 1.13 -3.12
CA LYS A 294 -9.79 0.57 -4.27
C LYS A 294 -10.70 -0.60 -3.86
N ILE A 295 -10.23 -1.52 -3.01
CA ILE A 295 -11.04 -2.61 -2.46
C ILE A 295 -12.23 -2.07 -1.65
N GLN A 296 -12.03 -1.00 -0.87
CA GLN A 296 -13.13 -0.32 -0.16
C GLN A 296 -14.21 0.21 -1.10
N ILE A 297 -13.84 0.73 -2.27
CA ILE A 297 -14.81 1.18 -3.28
C ILE A 297 -15.60 -0.01 -3.82
N ILE A 298 -14.92 -1.09 -4.22
CA ILE A 298 -15.57 -2.31 -4.72
C ILE A 298 -16.52 -2.90 -3.67
N GLY A 299 -16.11 -2.97 -2.41
CA GLY A 299 -16.94 -3.50 -1.34
C GLY A 299 -18.17 -2.65 -1.00
N ARG A 300 -18.15 -1.34 -1.30
CA ARG A 300 -19.33 -0.49 -1.20
C ARG A 300 -20.32 -0.71 -2.34
N GLU A 301 -19.82 -1.08 -3.51
CA GLU A 301 -20.64 -1.41 -4.68
C GLU A 301 -21.25 -2.81 -4.55
N SER A 302 -20.44 -3.82 -4.22
CA SER A 302 -20.88 -5.19 -3.95
C SER A 302 -19.97 -5.88 -2.96
N LYS A 303 -20.48 -6.08 -1.74
CA LYS A 303 -19.79 -6.87 -0.71
C LYS A 303 -19.69 -8.35 -1.12
N ASP A 304 -20.65 -8.86 -1.87
CA ASP A 304 -20.68 -10.25 -2.33
C ASP A 304 -19.55 -10.54 -3.31
N ASN A 305 -19.21 -9.58 -4.18
CA ASN A 305 -18.04 -9.71 -5.08
C ASN A 305 -16.74 -9.83 -4.27
N LEU A 306 -16.61 -9.10 -3.16
CA LEU A 306 -15.43 -9.23 -2.30
C LEU A 306 -15.39 -10.57 -1.56
N ILE A 307 -16.54 -11.18 -1.26
CA ILE A 307 -16.58 -12.51 -0.66
C ILE A 307 -16.05 -13.56 -1.65
N THR A 308 -16.44 -13.49 -2.93
CA THR A 308 -15.91 -14.42 -3.94
C THR A 308 -14.42 -14.18 -4.22
N TRP A 309 -13.97 -12.93 -4.19
CA TRP A 309 -12.55 -12.58 -4.24
C TRP A 309 -11.78 -13.19 -3.06
N GLN A 310 -12.29 -13.07 -1.84
CA GLN A 310 -11.66 -13.67 -0.65
C GLN A 310 -11.53 -15.18 -0.80
N GLU A 311 -12.55 -15.86 -1.34
CA GLU A 311 -12.51 -17.29 -1.63
C GLU A 311 -11.46 -17.64 -2.68
N THR A 312 -11.30 -16.82 -3.72
CA THR A 312 -10.20 -17.00 -4.69
C THR A 312 -8.83 -16.87 -4.04
N VAL A 313 -8.59 -15.86 -3.20
CA VAL A 313 -7.31 -15.73 -2.48
C VAL A 313 -7.03 -16.96 -1.61
N VAL A 314 -8.04 -17.43 -0.87
CA VAL A 314 -7.91 -18.65 -0.03
C VAL A 314 -7.56 -19.87 -0.89
N LYS A 315 -8.25 -20.09 -2.02
CA LYS A 315 -7.96 -21.22 -2.91
C LYS A 315 -6.54 -21.18 -3.48
N LEU A 316 -6.08 -20.01 -3.91
CA LEU A 316 -4.70 -19.83 -4.41
C LEU A 316 -3.69 -20.12 -3.28
N TRP A 317 -3.94 -19.61 -2.08
CA TRP A 317 -3.08 -19.82 -0.92
C TRP A 317 -3.03 -21.30 -0.51
N GLU A 318 -4.16 -22.00 -0.46
CA GLU A 318 -4.22 -23.44 -0.18
C GLU A 318 -3.46 -24.28 -1.22
N HIS A 319 -3.53 -23.91 -2.49
CA HIS A 319 -2.75 -24.58 -3.53
C HIS A 319 -1.24 -24.39 -3.28
N VAL A 320 -0.80 -23.18 -2.93
CA VAL A 320 0.60 -22.89 -2.61
C VAL A 320 1.07 -23.67 -1.38
N LEU A 321 0.24 -23.82 -0.35
CA LEU A 321 0.62 -24.64 0.82
C LEU A 321 0.84 -26.11 0.45
N LYS A 322 0.08 -26.65 -0.50
CA LYS A 322 0.14 -28.06 -0.92
C LYS A 322 1.21 -28.34 -1.97
N GLU A 323 1.36 -27.48 -2.96
CA GLU A 323 2.22 -27.70 -4.14
C GLU A 323 3.38 -26.71 -4.28
N SER A 324 3.52 -25.74 -3.37
CA SER A 324 4.43 -24.58 -3.50
C SER A 324 4.07 -23.66 -4.69
N MET A 325 4.80 -22.54 -4.81
CA MET A 325 4.65 -21.64 -5.96
C MET A 325 5.20 -22.32 -7.24
N PRO A 326 4.48 -22.31 -8.37
CA PRO A 326 4.88 -22.98 -9.62
C PRO A 326 5.95 -22.18 -10.39
N MET A 327 7.12 -22.01 -9.77
CA MET A 327 8.23 -21.22 -10.34
C MET A 327 8.78 -21.82 -11.63
N GLU A 328 8.66 -23.14 -11.80
CA GLU A 328 9.06 -23.88 -13.00
C GLU A 328 8.24 -23.53 -14.25
N ASN A 329 7.05 -22.97 -14.07
CA ASN A 329 6.15 -22.58 -15.16
C ASN A 329 6.40 -21.13 -15.64
N LEU A 330 7.31 -20.39 -15.00
CA LEU A 330 7.64 -19.02 -15.41
C LEU A 330 8.41 -18.99 -16.74
N ASN A 331 8.12 -17.97 -17.53
CA ASN A 331 8.84 -17.70 -18.77
C ASN A 331 9.06 -16.18 -18.95
N PRO A 332 10.31 -15.68 -18.81
CA PRO A 332 11.50 -16.43 -18.44
C PRO A 332 11.46 -16.88 -16.97
N ARG A 333 11.99 -18.07 -16.69
CA ARG A 333 12.22 -18.52 -15.31
C ARG A 333 13.41 -17.75 -14.71
N PRO A 334 13.38 -17.36 -13.42
CA PRO A 334 14.52 -16.73 -12.77
C PRO A 334 15.78 -17.59 -12.88
N THR A 335 16.95 -16.94 -12.94
CA THR A 335 18.20 -17.64 -13.29
C THR A 335 18.86 -18.33 -12.11
N THR A 336 18.52 -17.90 -10.89
CA THR A 336 19.09 -18.45 -9.65
C THR A 336 17.98 -18.91 -8.72
N PHE A 337 18.26 -19.96 -7.94
CA PHE A 337 17.36 -20.44 -6.88
C PHE A 337 17.02 -19.34 -5.87
N LYS A 338 17.97 -18.43 -5.60
CA LYS A 338 17.75 -17.29 -4.72
C LYS A 338 16.66 -16.36 -5.26
N GLU A 339 16.73 -15.99 -6.54
CA GLU A 339 15.70 -15.17 -7.19
C GLU A 339 14.36 -15.89 -7.21
N GLU A 340 14.32 -17.19 -7.50
CA GLU A 340 13.08 -17.98 -7.44
C GLU A 340 12.45 -17.94 -6.04
N ASN A 341 13.26 -18.16 -5.00
CA ASN A 341 12.78 -18.14 -3.63
C ASN A 341 12.31 -16.74 -3.20
N GLU A 342 13.03 -15.68 -3.58
CA GLU A 342 12.61 -14.30 -3.32
C GLU A 342 11.28 -13.98 -4.02
N GLN A 343 11.10 -14.39 -5.27
CA GLN A 343 9.85 -14.19 -6.00
C GLN A 343 8.68 -15.00 -5.42
N GLY A 344 8.93 -16.24 -5.00
CA GLY A 344 7.93 -17.04 -4.30
C GLY A 344 7.48 -16.37 -2.98
N ILE A 345 8.43 -15.93 -2.16
CA ILE A 345 8.14 -15.25 -0.89
C ILE A 345 7.36 -13.94 -1.11
N ASN A 346 7.76 -13.11 -2.08
CA ASN A 346 7.05 -11.87 -2.38
C ASN A 346 5.61 -12.14 -2.83
N SER A 347 5.41 -13.16 -3.65
CA SER A 347 4.09 -13.59 -4.11
C SER A 347 3.20 -14.08 -2.97
N GLU A 348 3.77 -14.80 -1.99
CA GLU A 348 3.04 -15.25 -0.80
C GLU A 348 2.73 -14.11 0.18
N LYS A 349 3.67 -13.17 0.39
CA LYS A 349 3.40 -11.94 1.13
C LYS A 349 2.21 -11.20 0.54
N ALA A 350 2.15 -11.08 -0.80
CA ALA A 350 1.04 -10.45 -1.49
C ALA A 350 -0.30 -11.19 -1.28
N LEU A 351 -0.30 -12.52 -1.25
CA LEU A 351 -1.53 -13.30 -0.98
C LEU A 351 -2.09 -12.98 0.40
N LEU A 352 -1.23 -12.95 1.42
CA LEU A 352 -1.62 -12.59 2.78
C LEU A 352 -2.15 -11.15 2.86
N ILE A 353 -1.46 -10.20 2.23
CA ILE A 353 -1.87 -8.79 2.21
C ILE A 353 -3.24 -8.64 1.55
N MET A 354 -3.42 -9.21 0.36
CA MET A 354 -4.68 -9.14 -0.38
C MET A 354 -5.82 -9.81 0.40
N HIS A 355 -5.57 -10.97 1.01
CA HIS A 355 -6.52 -11.60 1.94
C HIS A 355 -6.93 -10.65 3.05
N SER A 356 -5.97 -10.10 3.80
CA SER A 356 -6.21 -9.18 4.92
C SER A 356 -7.05 -7.97 4.52
N LEU A 357 -6.70 -7.34 3.39
CA LEU A 357 -7.38 -6.14 2.88
C LEU A 357 -8.84 -6.44 2.53
N ILE A 358 -9.11 -7.56 1.86
CA ILE A 358 -10.46 -7.99 1.51
C ILE A 358 -11.24 -8.37 2.76
N ALA A 359 -10.63 -9.17 3.65
CA ALA A 359 -11.28 -9.69 4.85
C ALA A 359 -11.70 -8.59 5.82
N ASN A 360 -10.95 -7.48 5.90
CA ASN A 360 -11.34 -6.29 6.67
C ASN A 360 -12.65 -5.64 6.19
N ILE A 361 -13.05 -5.85 4.93
CA ILE A 361 -14.30 -5.31 4.38
C ILE A 361 -15.41 -6.35 4.47
N THR A 362 -15.10 -7.62 4.19
CA THR A 362 -16.10 -8.70 4.24
C THR A 362 -16.49 -9.03 5.69
N ASN A 363 -15.57 -8.86 6.65
CA ASN A 363 -15.64 -9.37 8.03
C ASN A 363 -15.83 -10.90 8.10
N LYS A 364 -15.50 -11.63 7.03
CA LYS A 364 -15.63 -13.09 6.97
C LYS A 364 -14.32 -13.72 7.41
N VAL A 365 -14.40 -14.64 8.39
CA VAL A 365 -13.26 -15.48 8.77
C VAL A 365 -12.98 -16.47 7.64
N SER A 366 -11.73 -16.52 7.17
CA SER A 366 -11.28 -17.48 6.16
C SER A 366 -10.81 -18.77 6.81
N ASP A 367 -11.36 -19.88 6.34
CA ASP A 367 -10.89 -21.21 6.67
C ASP A 367 -9.85 -21.63 5.63
N VAL A 368 -8.57 -21.45 5.94
CA VAL A 368 -7.46 -21.92 5.10
C VAL A 368 -7.15 -23.35 5.54
N ALA A 369 -7.11 -24.29 4.59
CA ALA A 369 -6.77 -25.68 4.85
C ALA A 369 -5.28 -25.88 5.24
N TRP A 370 -4.93 -25.50 6.47
CA TRP A 370 -3.62 -25.76 7.07
C TRP A 370 -3.34 -27.26 7.12
N ILE A 371 -2.15 -27.69 6.71
CA ILE A 371 -1.78 -29.11 6.58
C ILE A 371 -1.71 -29.78 7.96
N ASP A 372 -1.19 -29.05 8.94
CA ASP A 372 -1.04 -29.46 10.33
C ASP A 372 -1.11 -28.24 11.25
N ASN A 373 -0.91 -28.46 12.55
CA ASN A 373 -0.99 -27.40 13.54
C ASN A 373 0.20 -26.44 13.53
N THR A 374 1.34 -26.74 12.89
CA THR A 374 2.50 -25.82 12.79
C THR A 374 2.53 -25.04 11.50
N SER A 375 1.75 -25.45 10.48
CA SER A 375 1.74 -24.89 9.13
C SER A 375 1.67 -23.36 9.08
N PHE A 376 0.81 -22.73 9.89
CA PHE A 376 0.74 -21.27 9.94
C PHE A 376 2.00 -20.63 10.55
N SER A 377 2.56 -21.24 11.60
CA SER A 377 3.81 -20.77 12.22
C SER A 377 4.99 -20.87 11.25
N ASP A 378 5.08 -21.97 10.51
CA ASP A 378 6.12 -22.20 9.50
C ASP A 378 5.98 -21.22 8.33
N PHE A 379 4.75 -20.99 7.88
CA PHE A 379 4.42 -19.99 6.86
C PHE A 379 4.88 -18.58 7.28
N ILE A 380 4.45 -18.08 8.45
CA ILE A 380 4.83 -16.74 8.92
C ILE A 380 6.35 -16.63 9.12
N THR A 381 6.98 -17.64 9.70
CA THR A 381 8.44 -17.65 9.93
C THR A 381 9.20 -17.52 8.60
N ARG A 382 8.72 -18.21 7.56
CA ARG A 382 9.31 -18.14 6.22
C ARG A 382 9.12 -16.77 5.58
N LEU A 383 7.96 -16.12 5.76
CA LEU A 383 7.71 -14.78 5.21
C LEU A 383 8.49 -13.67 5.93
N VAL A 384 8.69 -13.76 7.25
CA VAL A 384 9.49 -12.80 8.02
C VAL A 384 10.99 -12.91 7.66
N GLY A 385 11.47 -14.13 7.42
CA GLY A 385 12.89 -14.39 7.14
C GLY A 385 13.79 -14.19 8.37
N GLN A 386 15.10 -14.37 8.19
CA GLN A 386 16.09 -14.35 9.29
C GLN A 386 16.74 -12.97 9.55
N ARG A 387 16.45 -11.94 8.74
CA ARG A 387 17.17 -10.66 8.82
C ARG A 387 16.35 -9.62 9.60
N LYS A 388 16.88 -9.29 10.78
CA LYS A 388 16.46 -8.19 11.64
C LYS A 388 16.67 -6.85 10.94
N GLN A 389 15.65 -6.35 10.26
CA GLN A 389 15.36 -4.94 9.96
C GLN A 389 14.21 -4.95 8.97
N GLU A 390 12.96 -5.00 9.41
CA GLU A 390 11.85 -4.66 8.50
C GLU A 390 10.94 -3.64 9.19
N GLU A 391 10.92 -2.43 8.64
CA GLU A 391 9.84 -1.44 8.80
C GLU A 391 8.47 -2.02 8.37
N PHE A 392 8.48 -3.16 7.66
CA PHE A 392 7.34 -3.87 7.12
C PHE A 392 7.15 -5.23 7.80
N PHE A 393 6.32 -5.31 8.84
CA PHE A 393 6.02 -6.59 9.49
C PHE A 393 4.80 -7.27 8.86
N VAL A 394 5.04 -8.39 8.18
CA VAL A 394 4.01 -9.24 7.54
C VAL A 394 2.90 -9.68 8.51
N GLY A 395 3.18 -9.77 9.81
CA GLY A 395 2.18 -10.10 10.83
C GLY A 395 1.05 -9.07 10.97
N TYR A 396 1.19 -7.85 10.43
CA TYR A 396 0.11 -6.86 10.39
C TYR A 396 -1.09 -7.25 9.49
N TYR A 397 -0.98 -8.35 8.75
CA TYR A 397 -1.96 -8.80 7.76
C TYR A 397 -2.56 -10.20 8.08
N CYS A 398 -2.61 -10.62 9.35
CA CYS A 398 -3.12 -11.94 9.77
C CYS A 398 -4.57 -11.95 10.30
N ASN A 399 -5.36 -10.94 9.97
CA ASN A 399 -6.74 -10.75 10.46
C ASN A 399 -7.73 -11.71 9.79
N HIS A 400 -8.83 -12.01 10.49
CA HIS A 400 -9.92 -12.87 10.03
C HIS A 400 -9.45 -14.25 9.52
N LEU A 401 -8.43 -14.83 10.12
CA LEU A 401 -7.99 -16.20 9.80
C LEU A 401 -8.59 -17.20 10.78
N ASN A 402 -8.98 -18.38 10.29
CA ASN A 402 -9.19 -19.53 11.14
C ASN A 402 -7.84 -20.16 11.46
N LEU A 403 -7.44 -20.05 12.73
CA LEU A 403 -6.22 -20.55 13.33
C LEU A 403 -6.54 -21.44 14.53
N ARG A 404 -7.73 -22.06 14.51
CA ARG A 404 -8.15 -23.00 15.54
C ARG A 404 -7.14 -24.15 15.64
N LEU A 405 -6.78 -24.50 16.87
CA LEU A 405 -5.80 -25.56 17.19
C LEU A 405 -4.37 -25.33 16.66
N SER A 406 -4.07 -24.19 16.02
CA SER A 406 -2.73 -23.87 15.55
C SER A 406 -1.75 -23.74 16.72
N ASN A 407 -0.51 -24.16 16.50
CA ASN A 407 0.58 -24.05 17.45
C ASN A 407 1.50 -22.88 17.10
N LEU A 408 1.43 -21.86 17.94
CA LEU A 408 2.26 -20.64 17.87
C LEU A 408 3.04 -20.45 19.17
N SER A 409 3.27 -21.54 19.91
CA SER A 409 3.95 -21.50 21.19
C SER A 409 5.38 -20.98 21.00
N ARG A 410 5.77 -19.99 21.81
CA ARG A 410 7.08 -19.32 21.78
C ARG A 410 7.41 -18.57 20.49
N SER A 411 6.45 -18.38 19.58
CA SER A 411 6.64 -17.56 18.38
C SER A 411 6.73 -16.07 18.73
N ASN A 412 7.46 -15.30 17.92
CA ASN A 412 7.48 -13.84 18.02
C ASN A 412 6.47 -13.22 17.04
N LEU A 413 5.34 -12.75 17.58
CA LEU A 413 4.23 -12.14 16.85
C LEU A 413 3.93 -10.73 17.39
N TRP A 414 4.99 -10.03 17.81
CA TRP A 414 4.90 -8.65 18.30
C TRP A 414 4.18 -7.75 17.28
N GLY A 415 3.17 -7.00 17.73
CA GLY A 415 2.37 -6.12 16.88
C GLY A 415 1.46 -6.83 15.88
N ALA A 416 1.42 -8.17 15.83
CA ALA A 416 0.65 -8.90 14.82
C ALA A 416 -0.85 -8.57 14.90
N ASN A 417 -1.51 -8.60 13.75
CA ASN A 417 -2.93 -8.33 13.62
C ASN A 417 -3.71 -9.63 13.46
N PHE A 418 -4.39 -10.05 14.52
CA PHE A 418 -5.33 -11.17 14.57
C PHE A 418 -6.78 -10.69 14.77
N TYR A 419 -7.09 -9.46 14.32
CA TYR A 419 -8.43 -8.89 14.42
C TYR A 419 -9.49 -9.86 13.89
N SER A 420 -10.49 -10.16 14.71
CA SER A 420 -11.59 -11.09 14.43
C SER A 420 -11.17 -12.49 13.94
N SER A 421 -9.92 -12.90 14.19
CA SER A 421 -9.45 -14.25 13.87
C SER A 421 -10.01 -15.28 14.87
N ASP A 422 -10.14 -16.52 14.41
CA ASP A 422 -10.54 -17.64 15.25
C ASP A 422 -9.30 -18.38 15.77
N LEU A 423 -9.00 -18.21 17.05
CA LEU A 423 -7.87 -18.81 17.76
C LEU A 423 -8.35 -19.79 18.83
N ARG A 424 -9.55 -20.37 18.64
CA ARG A 424 -10.11 -21.36 19.57
C ARG A 424 -9.12 -22.50 19.78
N GLU A 425 -8.88 -22.86 21.03
CA GLU A 425 -8.00 -23.98 21.39
C GLU A 425 -6.56 -23.88 20.83
N ALA A 426 -6.12 -22.70 20.36
CA ALA A 426 -4.78 -22.50 19.84
C ALA A 426 -3.72 -22.65 20.95
N TYR A 427 -2.55 -23.19 20.60
CA TYR A 427 -1.41 -23.32 21.50
C TYR A 427 -0.54 -22.07 21.42
N LEU A 428 -0.68 -21.19 22.42
CA LEU A 428 -0.05 -19.87 22.50
C LEU A 428 0.90 -19.78 23.70
N VAL A 429 1.50 -20.90 24.11
CA VAL A 429 2.30 -20.96 25.34
C VAL A 429 3.59 -20.18 25.15
N GLY A 430 3.82 -19.15 25.97
CA GLY A 430 5.02 -18.30 25.89
C GLY A 430 5.15 -17.48 24.60
N VAL A 431 4.08 -17.32 23.83
CA VAL A 431 4.10 -16.49 22.60
C VAL A 431 4.34 -15.03 22.95
N ASN A 432 5.06 -14.30 22.09
CA ASN A 432 5.14 -12.84 22.19
C ASN A 432 4.08 -12.19 21.31
N LEU A 433 3.04 -11.63 21.92
CA LEU A 433 1.94 -10.89 21.30
C LEU A 433 1.86 -9.45 21.84
N ALA A 434 2.96 -8.90 22.37
CA ALA A 434 2.95 -7.52 22.84
C ALA A 434 2.60 -6.55 21.70
N GLY A 435 1.73 -5.58 21.97
CA GLY A 435 1.17 -4.64 20.99
C GLY A 435 0.27 -5.27 19.91
N ALA A 436 -0.03 -6.57 19.97
CA ALA A 436 -0.84 -7.24 18.95
C ALA A 436 -2.29 -6.76 18.96
N ASN A 437 -2.92 -6.74 17.77
CA ASN A 437 -4.36 -6.49 17.64
C ASN A 437 -5.13 -7.81 17.65
N LEU A 438 -5.82 -8.10 18.75
CA LEU A 438 -6.69 -9.26 18.96
C LEU A 438 -8.16 -8.83 19.13
N ASN A 439 -8.54 -7.63 18.67
CA ASN A 439 -9.91 -7.13 18.81
C ASN A 439 -10.91 -8.04 18.12
N GLY A 440 -11.95 -8.43 18.86
CA GLY A 440 -12.97 -9.38 18.41
C GLY A 440 -12.47 -10.82 18.17
N ALA A 441 -11.20 -11.14 18.45
CA ALA A 441 -10.66 -12.48 18.23
C ALA A 441 -11.33 -13.51 19.16
N ASN A 442 -11.50 -14.74 18.65
CA ASN A 442 -12.05 -15.83 19.44
C ASN A 442 -10.94 -16.67 20.07
N LEU A 443 -10.67 -16.45 21.35
CA LEU A 443 -9.61 -17.14 22.12
C LEU A 443 -10.19 -18.19 23.08
N LYS A 444 -11.42 -18.68 22.83
CA LYS A 444 -12.06 -19.65 23.71
C LYS A 444 -11.19 -20.90 23.83
N MET A 445 -10.88 -21.28 25.07
CA MET A 445 -10.00 -22.42 25.39
C MET A 445 -8.57 -22.33 24.85
N ALA A 446 -8.09 -21.16 24.42
CA ALA A 446 -6.71 -20.99 23.98
C ALA A 446 -5.71 -21.17 25.13
N HIS A 447 -4.52 -21.72 24.83
CA HIS A 447 -3.46 -22.00 25.80
C HIS A 447 -2.46 -20.85 25.87
N LEU A 448 -2.72 -19.83 26.69
CA LEU A 448 -1.92 -18.59 26.81
C LEU A 448 -0.96 -18.59 28.01
N LYS A 449 -0.56 -19.76 28.52
CA LYS A 449 0.32 -19.84 29.70
C LYS A 449 1.64 -19.13 29.40
N GLY A 450 1.99 -18.13 30.21
CA GLY A 450 3.23 -17.36 30.04
C GLY A 450 3.30 -16.48 28.79
N ALA A 451 2.18 -16.27 28.07
CA ALA A 451 2.15 -15.41 26.89
C ALA A 451 2.42 -13.95 27.26
N ASN A 452 3.18 -13.24 26.43
CA ASN A 452 3.33 -11.79 26.55
C ASN A 452 2.22 -11.10 25.75
N LEU A 453 1.31 -10.40 26.44
CA LEU A 453 0.20 -9.62 25.89
C LEU A 453 0.29 -8.16 26.36
N GLU A 454 1.49 -7.67 26.69
CA GLU A 454 1.70 -6.27 27.06
C GLU A 454 1.24 -5.34 25.95
N GLU A 455 0.45 -4.31 26.29
CA GLU A 455 -0.12 -3.33 25.34
C GLU A 455 -0.96 -3.96 24.21
N ALA A 456 -1.36 -5.24 24.32
CA ALA A 456 -2.20 -5.89 23.32
C ALA A 456 -3.63 -5.33 23.35
N HIS A 457 -4.23 -5.22 22.17
CA HIS A 457 -5.63 -4.82 21.98
C HIS A 457 -6.52 -6.06 21.99
N LEU A 458 -7.36 -6.23 23.01
CA LEU A 458 -8.24 -7.39 23.22
C LEU A 458 -9.71 -6.96 23.35
N GLU A 459 -10.06 -5.76 22.88
CA GLU A 459 -11.40 -5.23 22.92
C GLU A 459 -12.39 -6.22 22.26
N ARG A 460 -13.44 -6.61 23.01
CA ARG A 460 -14.45 -7.61 22.60
C ARG A 460 -13.89 -9.02 22.33
N ALA A 461 -12.65 -9.35 22.68
CA ALA A 461 -12.11 -10.69 22.50
C ALA A 461 -12.86 -11.73 23.35
N TYR A 462 -13.02 -12.95 22.83
CA TYR A 462 -13.73 -14.03 23.51
C TYR A 462 -12.77 -14.97 24.25
N LEU A 463 -12.48 -14.68 25.52
CA LEU A 463 -11.51 -15.41 26.36
C LEU A 463 -12.13 -16.55 27.20
N LYS A 464 -13.36 -16.98 26.93
CA LYS A 464 -14.04 -18.00 27.76
C LYS A 464 -13.19 -19.27 27.88
N ARG A 465 -12.84 -19.63 29.12
CA ARG A 465 -11.99 -20.80 29.45
C ARG A 465 -10.56 -20.74 28.88
N ALA A 466 -10.05 -19.56 28.50
CA ALA A 466 -8.65 -19.43 28.09
C ALA A 466 -7.70 -19.68 29.29
N HIS A 467 -6.55 -20.28 29.03
CA HIS A 467 -5.56 -20.61 30.06
C HIS A 467 -4.49 -19.52 30.15
N LEU A 468 -4.76 -18.47 30.95
CA LEU A 468 -3.89 -17.28 31.06
C LEU A 468 -2.82 -17.36 32.15
N LYS A 469 -2.60 -18.50 32.83
CA LYS A 469 -1.69 -18.60 33.99
C LYS A 469 -0.30 -18.02 33.65
N GLY A 470 0.10 -16.96 34.38
CA GLY A 470 1.39 -16.29 34.20
C GLY A 470 1.52 -15.48 32.91
N ALA A 471 0.43 -15.19 32.19
CA ALA A 471 0.46 -14.26 31.06
C ALA A 471 0.73 -12.82 31.54
N HIS A 472 1.40 -12.01 30.73
CA HIS A 472 1.71 -10.62 31.03
C HIS A 472 0.69 -9.71 30.33
N LEU A 473 -0.10 -8.93 31.08
CA LEU A 473 -1.17 -8.07 30.55
C LEU A 473 -0.95 -6.58 30.83
N LYS A 474 0.29 -6.16 31.11
CA LYS A 474 0.55 -4.75 31.44
C LYS A 474 0.18 -3.84 30.26
N GLY A 475 -0.70 -2.87 30.50
CA GLY A 475 -1.21 -1.96 29.46
C GLY A 475 -2.17 -2.61 28.46
N ALA A 476 -2.58 -3.87 28.64
CA ALA A 476 -3.51 -4.52 27.72
C ALA A 476 -4.90 -3.87 27.79
N HIS A 477 -5.53 -3.72 26.62
CA HIS A 477 -6.87 -3.17 26.44
C HIS A 477 -7.92 -4.29 26.47
N LEU A 478 -8.68 -4.39 27.57
CA LEU A 478 -9.66 -5.45 27.82
C LEU A 478 -11.10 -4.92 27.90
N GLU A 479 -11.35 -3.76 27.28
CA GLU A 479 -12.67 -3.16 27.17
C GLU A 479 -13.65 -4.18 26.54
N LYS A 480 -14.85 -4.32 27.13
CA LYS A 480 -15.89 -5.26 26.69
C LYS A 480 -15.54 -6.75 26.82
N VAL A 481 -14.41 -7.09 27.44
CA VAL A 481 -14.11 -8.47 27.84
C VAL A 481 -14.82 -8.80 29.15
N GLN A 482 -15.41 -9.99 29.22
CA GLN A 482 -16.07 -10.46 30.44
C GLN A 482 -15.02 -10.77 31.52
N LYS A 483 -14.92 -9.92 32.56
CA LYS A 483 -14.00 -10.07 33.70
C LYS A 483 -13.94 -11.50 34.27
N LYS A 484 -15.10 -12.19 34.35
CA LYS A 484 -15.22 -13.58 34.84
C LYS A 484 -14.46 -14.64 34.04
N TRP A 485 -14.00 -14.33 32.83
CA TRP A 485 -13.20 -15.26 32.02
C TRP A 485 -11.71 -15.22 32.39
N ILE A 486 -11.27 -14.21 33.13
CA ILE A 486 -9.89 -14.04 33.57
C ILE A 486 -9.79 -14.45 35.04
N ASP A 487 -8.93 -15.42 35.33
CA ASP A 487 -8.63 -15.83 36.71
C ASP A 487 -7.61 -14.86 37.32
N GLN A 488 -8.12 -13.88 38.07
CA GLN A 488 -7.34 -12.79 38.66
C GLN A 488 -6.31 -13.27 39.71
N ASN A 489 -6.43 -14.51 40.21
CA ASN A 489 -5.45 -15.08 41.12
C ASN A 489 -4.21 -15.62 40.40
N LYS A 490 -4.25 -15.73 39.06
CA LYS A 490 -3.20 -16.34 38.25
C LYS A 490 -2.54 -15.38 37.28
N VAL A 491 -3.01 -14.13 37.21
CA VAL A 491 -2.61 -13.11 36.24
C VAL A 491 -2.62 -11.74 36.92
N ASP A 492 -1.56 -10.97 36.75
CA ASP A 492 -1.54 -9.58 37.18
C ASP A 492 -2.40 -8.74 36.23
N ILE A 493 -3.43 -8.12 36.79
CA ILE A 493 -4.38 -7.27 36.07
C ILE A 493 -4.36 -5.82 36.56
N THR A 494 -3.39 -5.44 37.38
CA THR A 494 -3.33 -4.12 38.04
C THR A 494 -3.18 -2.95 37.07
N SER A 495 -2.49 -3.19 35.94
CA SER A 495 -2.24 -2.20 34.88
C SER A 495 -3.01 -2.49 33.59
N VAL A 496 -4.10 -3.26 33.67
CA VAL A 496 -4.99 -3.51 32.53
C VAL A 496 -5.96 -2.35 32.38
N ILE A 497 -6.23 -1.95 31.14
CA ILE A 497 -7.25 -0.96 30.80
C ILE A 497 -8.59 -1.70 30.68
N TRP A 498 -9.52 -1.38 31.57
CA TRP A 498 -10.90 -1.88 31.54
C TRP A 498 -11.85 -0.74 31.12
N GLU A 499 -13.09 -1.06 30.72
CA GLU A 499 -14.13 -0.03 30.65
C GLU A 499 -14.31 0.65 32.02
N GLU A 500 -14.48 1.98 32.01
CA GLU A 500 -15.18 2.71 33.08
C GLU A 500 -16.68 2.38 33.09
#